data_AF-A0A8T4P7M3-F1
#
_entry.id   AF-A0A8T4P7M3-F1
#
_cell.length_a   1.000
_cell.length_b   1.000
_cell.length_c   1.000
_cell.angle_alpha   90.00
_cell.angle_beta   90.00
_cell.angle_gamma   90.00
#
_symmetry.space_group_name_H-M   'P 1'
#
loop_
_entity.id
_entity.type
_entity.pdbx_description
1 polymer ?
#
loop_
_entity_poly.entity_id
_entity_poly.type
_entity_poly.pdbx_seq_one_letter_code
_entity_poly.pdbx_strand_id
1 'polypeptide(L)' 'MPYPFSNQEGSKVRPAIIVSNNNFNKRCEDCVMVPLTTVIKDEPFSLILTQDNIESGKLLKRSRIRIDKIFTIKKTSLL' A
#
# COMPACT_ATOMS: atom_id res chain seq x y z
N MET A 1 17.66 -21.19 3.00
CA MET A 1 17.64 -20.41 1.75
C MET A 1 17.55 -18.94 2.11
N PRO A 2 18.53 -18.09 1.73
CA PRO A 2 18.37 -16.65 1.91
C PRO A 2 17.23 -16.17 0.99
N TYR A 3 16.20 -15.56 1.58
CA TYR A 3 15.17 -14.89 0.81
C TYR A 3 15.77 -13.63 0.19
N PRO A 4 15.63 -13.39 -1.12
CA PRO A 4 16.20 -12.20 -1.74
C PRO A 4 15.44 -10.98 -1.23
N PHE A 5 16.05 -10.25 -0.29
CA PHE A 5 15.60 -8.91 0.05
C PHE A 5 16.02 -7.99 -1.11
N SER A 6 15.09 -7.67 -2.02
CA SER A 6 15.29 -6.53 -2.91
C SER A 6 15.31 -5.26 -2.06
N ASN A 7 16.48 -4.62 -1.98
CA ASN A 7 16.59 -3.23 -1.63
C ASN A 7 15.76 -2.43 -2.64
N GLN A 8 14.63 -1.86 -2.20
CA GLN A 8 13.72 -1.07 -3.04
C GLN A 8 14.29 0.33 -3.42
N GLU A 9 15.61 0.50 -3.30
CA GLU A 9 16.31 1.75 -3.61
C GLU A 9 16.21 2.03 -5.12
N GLY A 10 15.55 3.14 -5.47
CA GLY A 10 15.29 3.55 -6.87
C GLY A 10 13.89 3.22 -7.40
N SER A 11 12.99 2.64 -6.59
CA SER A 11 11.61 2.37 -6.99
C SER A 11 10.81 3.67 -7.16
N LYS A 12 10.01 3.77 -8.24
CA LYS A 12 9.00 4.82 -8.39
C LYS A 12 8.14 4.89 -7.13
N VAL A 13 8.01 6.08 -6.55
CA VAL A 13 7.10 6.34 -5.43
C VAL A 13 5.68 6.02 -5.88
N ARG A 14 5.07 5.02 -5.26
CA ARG A 14 3.68 4.65 -5.53
C ARG A 14 2.87 4.83 -4.25
N PRO A 15 1.63 5.36 -4.35
CA PRO A 15 0.74 5.38 -3.21
C PRO A 15 0.41 3.96 -2.76
N ALA A 16 0.27 3.78 -1.46
CA ALA A 16 -0.12 2.53 -0.83
C ALA A 16 -1.02 2.82 0.38
N ILE A 17 -1.81 1.83 0.81
CA ILE A 17 -2.72 1.95 1.95
C ILE A 17 -2.16 1.12 3.10
N ILE A 18 -2.06 1.73 4.28
CA ILE A 18 -1.69 1.04 5.52
C ILE A 18 -2.87 0.17 5.98
N VAL A 19 -2.64 -1.13 6.15
CA VAL A 19 -3.64 -2.09 6.63
C VAL A 19 -3.32 -2.65 8.01
N SER A 20 -2.08 -2.46 8.49
CA SER A 20 -1.71 -2.81 9.87
C SER A 20 -2.36 -1.88 10.89
N ASN A 21 -2.77 -2.45 12.02
CA ASN A 21 -3.43 -1.71 13.08
C ASN A 21 -2.49 -0.75 13.84
N ASN A 22 -3.08 0.17 14.60
CA ASN A 22 -2.34 1.20 15.34
C ASN A 22 -1.38 0.64 16.39
N ASN A 23 -1.72 -0.48 17.06
CA ASN A 23 -0.84 -1.07 18.06
C ASN A 23 0.43 -1.65 17.40
N PHE A 24 0.29 -2.30 16.25
CA PHE A 24 1.40 -2.80 15.44
C PHE A 24 2.27 -1.63 14.95
N ASN A 25 1.67 -0.61 14.34
CA ASN A 25 2.38 0.53 13.76
C ASN A 25 3.15 1.35 14.81
N LYS A 26 2.74 1.32 16.08
CA LYS A 26 3.44 1.97 17.19
C LYS A 26 4.62 1.16 17.71
N ARG A 27 4.54 -0.17 17.69
CA ARG A 27 5.55 -1.07 18.30
C ARG A 27 6.62 -1.56 17.33
N CYS A 28 6.29 -1.69 16.06
CA CYS A 28 7.20 -2.20 15.04
C CYS A 28 7.82 -1.05 14.24
N GLU A 29 9.02 -1.22 13.71
CA GLU A 29 9.63 -0.25 12.76
C GLU A 29 9.05 -0.36 11.36
N ASP A 30 8.38 -1.48 11.07
CA ASP A 30 7.71 -1.76 9.82
C ASP A 30 6.21 -1.46 9.89
N CYS A 31 5.59 -1.40 8.71
CA CYS A 31 4.15 -1.32 8.54
C CYS A 31 3.72 -2.21 7.36
N VAL A 32 2.49 -2.71 7.43
CA VAL A 32 1.90 -3.58 6.40
C VAL A 32 1.03 -2.73 5.50
N MET A 33 1.28 -2.81 4.19
CA MET A 33 0.62 -2.00 3.19
C MET A 33 0.10 -2.82 2.01
N VAL A 34 -0.87 -2.25 1.30
CA VAL A 34 -1.37 -2.74 0.01
C VAL A 34 -1.16 -1.68 -1.08
N PRO A 35 -0.68 -2.06 -2.28
CA PRO A 35 -0.46 -1.11 -3.37
C PRO A 35 -1.76 -0.49 -3.89
N LEU A 36 -1.69 0.81 -4.21
CA LEU A 36 -2.74 1.55 -4.89
C LEU A 36 -2.28 1.92 -6.31
N THR A 37 -3.16 1.76 -7.30
CA THR A 37 -2.87 2.13 -8.69
C THR A 37 -4.05 2.81 -9.36
N THR A 38 -3.81 3.80 -10.20
CA THR A 38 -4.86 4.42 -11.03
C THR A 38 -5.22 3.56 -12.25
N VAL A 39 -4.49 2.47 -12.49
CA VAL A 39 -4.78 1.51 -13.56
C VAL A 39 -5.93 0.61 -13.12
N ILE A 40 -7.12 0.90 -13.64
CA ILE A 40 -8.33 0.13 -13.39
C ILE A 40 -8.38 -1.05 -14.34
N LYS A 41 -8.41 -2.26 -13.78
CA LYS A 41 -8.58 -3.52 -14.49
C LYS A 41 -9.45 -4.44 -13.64
N ASP A 42 -10.23 -5.27 -14.31
CA ASP A 42 -10.95 -6.36 -13.68
C ASP A 42 -9.96 -7.51 -13.41
N GLU A 43 -9.42 -7.53 -12.20
CA GLU A 43 -8.53 -8.61 -11.74
C GLU A 43 -9.06 -9.12 -10.38
N PRO A 44 -8.92 -10.43 -10.10
CA PRO A 44 -9.33 -10.99 -8.83
C PRO A 44 -8.53 -10.36 -7.67
N PHE A 45 -9.12 -10.37 -6.48
CA PHE A 45 -8.52 -9.81 -5.25
C PHE A 45 -8.15 -8.32 -5.39
N SER A 46 -8.96 -7.57 -6.14
CA SER A 46 -8.83 -6.11 -6.25
C SER A 46 -10.09 -5.39 -5.80
N LEU A 47 -9.93 -4.19 -5.26
CA LEU A 47 -11.03 -3.32 -4.84
C LEU A 47 -10.90 -1.98 -5.55
N ILE A 48 -12.03 -1.44 -6.05
CA ILE A 48 -12.07 -0.08 -6.55
C ILE A 48 -12.24 0.88 -5.39
N LEU A 49 -11.32 1.83 -5.28
CA LEU A 49 -11.38 2.93 -4.32
C LEU A 49 -11.84 4.20 -5.04
N THR A 50 -12.90 4.78 -4.51
CA THR A 50 -13.45 6.07 -4.94
C THR A 50 -13.40 7.07 -3.80
N GLN A 51 -13.64 8.35 -4.10
CA GLN A 51 -13.65 9.41 -3.07
C GLN A 51 -14.71 9.15 -1.99
N ASP A 52 -15.84 8.53 -2.35
CA ASP A 52 -16.93 8.21 -1.42
C ASP A 52 -16.55 7.15 -0.37
N ASN A 53 -15.44 6.42 -0.59
CA ASN A 53 -14.93 5.43 0.35
C ASN A 53 -13.93 6.01 1.35
N ILE A 54 -13.67 7.33 1.31
CA ILE A 54 -12.67 8.00 2.13
C ILE A 54 -13.36 8.95 3.10
N GLU A 55 -13.17 8.69 4.40
CA GLU A 55 -13.68 9.55 5.48
C GLU A 55 -12.95 10.89 5.56
N SER A 56 -11.63 10.90 5.31
CA SER A 56 -10.80 12.11 5.38
C SER A 56 -9.73 12.15 4.30
N GLY A 57 -9.47 13.33 3.76
CA GLY A 57 -8.50 13.56 2.69
C GLY A 57 -9.12 13.54 1.28
N LYS A 58 -8.26 13.64 0.26
CA LYS A 58 -8.67 13.67 -1.16
C LYS A 58 -7.97 12.59 -1.96
N LEU A 59 -8.75 11.80 -2.69
CA LEU A 59 -8.28 10.89 -3.72
C LEU A 59 -8.21 11.63 -5.05
N LEU A 60 -6.99 11.82 -5.58
CA LEU A 60 -6.78 12.57 -6.82
C LEU A 60 -7.48 11.93 -8.02
N LYS A 61 -7.54 10.59 -8.07
CA LYS A 61 -8.13 9.83 -9.16
C LYS A 61 -8.72 8.54 -8.61
N ARG A 62 -9.84 8.08 -9.19
CA ARG A 62 -10.36 6.72 -8.98
C ARG A 62 -9.21 5.73 -9.13
N SER A 63 -9.07 4.86 -8.16
CA SER A 63 -7.92 3.97 -8.02
C SER A 63 -8.37 2.55 -7.70
N ARG A 64 -7.44 1.61 -7.84
CA ARG A 64 -7.62 0.20 -7.59
C ARG A 64 -6.59 -0.27 -6.56
N ILE A 65 -7.05 -0.96 -5.55
CA ILE A 65 -6.26 -1.57 -4.50
C ILE A 65 -5.94 -3.01 -4.90
N ARG A 66 -4.68 -3.42 -4.77
CA ARG A 66 -4.22 -4.77 -5.09
C ARG A 66 -4.03 -5.59 -3.81
N ILE A 67 -5.08 -6.28 -3.37
CA ILE A 67 -5.07 -7.04 -2.11
C ILE A 67 -4.15 -8.27 -2.23
N ASP A 68 -3.96 -8.79 -3.45
CA ASP A 68 -3.02 -9.87 -3.78
C ASP A 68 -1.54 -9.52 -3.57
N LYS A 69 -1.21 -8.23 -3.35
CA LYS A 69 0.16 -7.72 -3.28
C LYS A 69 0.48 -7.07 -1.94
N ILE A 70 -0.01 -7.62 -0.83
CA ILE A 70 0.36 -7.17 0.52
C ILE A 70 1.88 -7.25 0.68
N PHE A 71 2.47 -6.18 1.24
CA PHE A 71 3.89 -6.12 1.53
C PHE A 71 4.16 -5.37 2.83
N THR A 72 5.35 -5.59 3.37
CA THR A 72 5.84 -4.93 4.58
C THR A 72 6.98 -3.99 4.20
N ILE A 73 6.96 -2.77 4.74
CA ILE A 73 8.00 -1.77 4.50
C ILE A 73 8.42 -1.09 5.80
N LYS A 74 9.71 -0.76 5.90
CA LYS A 74 10.24 0.07 6.98
C LYS A 74 9.60 1.46 6.93
N LYS A 75 9.13 1.95 8.07
CA LYS A 75 8.52 3.29 8.17
C LYS A 75 9.47 4.41 7.76
N THR A 76 10.78 4.21 7.90
CA THR A 76 11.81 5.16 7.45
C THR A 76 11.89 5.33 5.93
N SER A 77 11.29 4.41 5.16
CA SER A 77 11.21 4.50 3.70
C SER A 77 9.91 5.15 3.20
N LEU A 78 9.06 5.63 4.11
CA LEU A 78 7.87 6.39 3.77
C LEU A 78 8.23 7.86 3.54
N LEU A 79 7.71 8.42 2.45
CA LEU A 79 7.91 9.81 2.04
C LEU A 79 6.81 10.73 2.59
#